data_AF-A0A7R8V531-F1
#
_entry.id   AF-A0A7R8V531-F1
#
_cell.length_a   1.000
_cell.length_b   1.000
_cell.length_c   1.000
_cell.angle_alpha   90.00
_cell.angle_beta   90.00
_cell.angle_gamma   90.00
#
_symmetry.space_group_name_H-M   'P 1'
#
loop_
_entity.id
_entity.type
_entity.pdbx_description
1 polymer ?
#
loop_
_entity_poly.entity_id
_entity_poly.type
_entity_poly.pdbx_seq_one_letter_code
_entity_poly.pdbx_strand_id
1 'polypeptide(L)'
;MSLKIFLFACMVFALTLNEVVSQAPPAEFRVKQPRGFEVSIPADPDIELFAFHGKLNEPMDGLEAGMWSADITRRKNGRFTFTDRATKLKRGDVIYFWTYVLRDGRGFRQDNGEFHV
;
A
#
# COMPACT_ATOMS: atom_id res chain seq x y z
N MET A 1 -10.66 43.96 18.73
CA MET A 1 -10.51 42.50 18.83
C MET A 1 -9.50 42.21 19.93
N SER A 2 -9.82 41.42 20.97
CA SER A 2 -8.90 41.22 22.09
C SER A 2 -7.84 40.16 21.77
N LEU A 3 -6.62 40.31 22.31
CA LEU A 3 -5.50 39.37 22.14
C LEU A 3 -5.87 37.91 22.50
N LYS A 4 -6.84 37.74 23.41
CA LYS A 4 -7.39 36.44 23.82
C LYS A 4 -8.16 35.73 22.70
N ILE A 5 -8.90 36.49 21.88
CA ILE A 5 -9.65 35.95 20.73
C ILE A 5 -8.68 35.49 19.64
N PHE A 6 -7.58 36.22 19.44
CA PHE A 6 -6.55 35.85 18.48
C PHE A 6 -5.79 34.57 18.88
N LEU A 7 -5.41 34.44 20.16
CA LEU A 7 -4.75 33.25 20.69
C LEU A 7 -5.66 32.01 20.62
N PHE A 8 -6.95 32.16 20.91
CA PHE A 8 -7.92 31.07 20.80
C PHE A 8 -8.11 30.64 19.33
N ALA A 9 -8.22 31.59 18.40
CA ALA A 9 -8.30 31.29 16.97
C ALA A 9 -7.03 30.60 16.44
N CYS A 10 -5.83 31.00 16.89
CA CYS A 10 -4.57 30.32 16.54
C CYS A 10 -4.52 28.87 17.08
N MET A 11 -5.01 28.62 18.28
CA MET A 11 -5.03 27.27 18.88
C MET A 11 -6.00 26.34 18.14
N VAL A 12 -7.18 26.83 17.76
CA VAL A 12 -8.15 26.08 16.96
C VAL A 12 -7.60 25.80 15.56
N PHE A 13 -6.94 26.78 14.91
CA PHE A 13 -6.33 26.58 13.60
C PHE A 13 -5.18 25.56 13.64
N ALA A 14 -4.33 25.60 14.68
CA ALA A 14 -3.25 24.62 14.88
C ALA A 14 -3.76 23.19 15.10
N LEU A 15 -4.95 23.02 15.70
CA LEU A 15 -5.59 21.72 15.89
C LEU A 15 -6.20 21.13 14.59
N THR A 16 -6.38 21.94 13.54
CA THR A 16 -7.00 21.51 12.28
C THR A 16 -6.00 21.15 11.17
N LEU A 17 -4.68 21.25 11.40
CA LEU A 17 -3.65 21.12 10.36
C LEU A 17 -3.10 19.70 10.12
N ASN A 18 -3.78 18.65 10.58
CA ASN A 18 -3.34 17.26 10.33
C ASN A 18 -4.31 16.49 9.41
N GLU A 19 -4.61 17.04 8.24
CA GLU A 19 -4.98 16.17 7.12
C GLU A 19 -3.71 15.66 6.44
N VAL A 20 -3.07 14.65 7.06
CA VAL A 20 -2.17 13.79 6.30
C VAL A 20 -3.06 13.03 5.34
N VAL A 21 -3.06 13.43 4.06
CA VAL A 21 -3.59 12.61 2.96
C VAL A 21 -2.87 11.27 3.07
N SER A 22 -3.54 10.29 3.68
CA SER A 22 -2.93 9.02 4.01
C SER A 22 -2.91 8.23 2.71
N GLN A 23 -1.81 8.24 1.99
CA GLN A 23 -1.64 7.30 0.87
C GLN A 23 -1.31 5.92 1.45
N ALA A 24 -1.65 4.85 0.73
CA ALA A 24 -1.17 3.54 1.13
C ALA A 24 0.38 3.55 1.12
N PRO A 25 1.04 2.85 2.07
CA PRO A 25 2.49 2.70 2.02
C PRO A 25 2.92 2.10 0.68
N PRO A 26 4.04 2.57 0.10
CA PRO A 26 4.54 2.00 -1.14
C PRO A 26 4.88 0.52 -0.93
N ALA A 27 4.45 -0.32 -1.87
CA ALA A 27 4.74 -1.74 -1.86
C ALA A 27 6.21 -2.02 -2.19
N GLU A 28 6.84 -2.88 -1.40
CA GLU A 28 8.19 -3.37 -1.63
C GLU A 28 8.16 -4.78 -2.23
N PHE A 29 8.89 -4.97 -3.33
CA PHE A 29 9.04 -6.25 -4.00
C PHE A 29 10.36 -6.93 -3.65
N ARG A 30 10.32 -8.25 -3.45
CA ARG A 30 11.52 -9.10 -3.32
C ARG A 30 11.40 -10.31 -4.22
N VAL A 31 12.15 -10.31 -5.32
CA VAL A 31 12.24 -11.47 -6.23
C VAL A 31 13.09 -12.57 -5.59
N LYS A 32 12.63 -13.82 -5.69
CA LYS A 32 13.33 -15.00 -5.17
C LYS A 32 13.83 -15.86 -6.33
N GLN A 33 15.02 -16.42 -6.14
CA GLN A 33 15.62 -17.37 -7.08
C GLN A 33 15.44 -18.81 -6.57
N PRO A 34 15.18 -19.80 -7.45
CA PRO A 34 15.01 -19.68 -8.91
C PRO A 34 13.59 -19.27 -9.34
N ARG A 35 12.67 -19.07 -8.38
CA ARG A 35 11.27 -18.68 -8.61
C ARG A 35 10.65 -18.08 -7.35
N GLY A 36 9.54 -17.37 -7.56
CA GLY A 36 8.73 -16.73 -6.53
C GLY A 36 9.11 -15.27 -6.31
N PHE A 37 8.21 -14.55 -5.66
CA PHE A 37 8.44 -13.19 -5.20
C PHE A 37 7.56 -12.89 -3.98
N GLU A 38 7.95 -11.87 -3.24
CA GLU A 38 7.16 -11.30 -2.16
C GLU A 38 6.81 -9.86 -2.48
N VAL A 39 5.60 -9.44 -2.09
CA VAL A 39 5.17 -8.05 -2.09
C VAL A 39 4.75 -7.70 -0.68
N SER A 40 5.26 -6.61 -0.14
CA SER A 40 5.00 -6.28 1.26
C SER A 40 4.92 -4.80 1.53
N ILE A 41 4.20 -4.46 2.60
CA ILE A 41 4.21 -3.13 3.20
C ILE A 41 4.66 -3.24 4.67
N PRO A 42 5.24 -2.17 5.25
CA PRO A 42 5.49 -2.13 6.69
C PRO A 42 4.18 -2.31 7.44
N ALA A 43 4.23 -3.10 8.51
CA ALA A 43 3.10 -3.19 9.42
C ALA A 43 3.05 -1.93 10.29
N ASP A 44 1.84 -1.45 10.46
CA ASP A 44 1.46 -0.36 11.34
C ASP A 44 0.40 -0.92 12.30
N PRO A 45 0.40 -0.58 13.60
CA PRO A 45 -0.62 -1.01 14.55
C PRO A 45 -2.04 -0.83 14.05
N ASP A 46 -2.27 0.23 13.28
CA ASP A 46 -3.59 0.68 12.84
C ASP A 46 -4.00 0.07 11.48
N ILE A 47 -3.11 -0.70 10.82
CA ILE A 47 -3.45 -1.44 9.60
C ILE A 47 -4.09 -2.79 9.96
N GLU A 48 -5.30 -2.99 9.45
CA GLU A 48 -6.11 -4.19 9.65
C GLU A 48 -6.01 -5.18 8.48
N LEU A 49 -5.83 -4.66 7.26
CA LEU A 49 -5.81 -5.45 6.03
C LEU A 49 -4.89 -4.81 5.00
N PHE A 50 -4.15 -5.65 4.28
CA PHE A 50 -3.40 -5.30 3.07
C PHE A 50 -3.86 -6.19 1.93
N ALA A 51 -4.28 -5.63 0.82
CA ALA A 51 -4.62 -6.36 -0.40
C ALA A 51 -3.61 -6.04 -1.50
N PHE A 52 -3.21 -7.07 -2.24
CA PHE A 52 -2.36 -6.96 -3.41
C PHE A 52 -3.08 -7.51 -4.64
N HIS A 53 -3.10 -6.70 -5.69
CA HIS A 53 -3.65 -7.06 -6.99
C HIS A 53 -2.62 -6.77 -8.08
N GLY A 54 -2.34 -7.71 -8.98
CA GLY A 54 -1.37 -7.47 -10.03
C GLY A 54 -1.38 -8.46 -11.19
N LYS A 55 -0.75 -8.04 -12.29
CA LYS A 55 -0.60 -8.78 -13.56
C LYS A 55 0.85 -8.72 -14.04
N LEU A 56 1.28 -9.79 -14.70
CA LEU A 56 2.62 -9.89 -15.31
C LEU A 56 2.56 -9.46 -16.78
N ASN A 57 3.39 -8.48 -17.15
CA ASN A 57 3.59 -7.99 -18.51
C ASN A 57 2.32 -7.49 -19.22
N GLU A 58 1.30 -7.14 -18.44
CA GLU A 58 0.04 -6.60 -18.94
C GLU A 58 -0.47 -5.52 -17.96
N PRO A 59 -0.74 -4.29 -18.43
CA PRO A 59 -1.29 -3.23 -17.60
C PRO A 59 -2.60 -3.61 -16.90
N MET A 60 -2.86 -2.95 -15.77
CA MET A 60 -4.13 -3.06 -15.06
C MET A 60 -5.20 -2.21 -15.76
N ASP A 61 -6.39 -2.75 -15.95
CA ASP A 61 -7.60 -1.99 -16.30
C ASP A 61 -8.32 -1.54 -15.01
N GLY A 62 -7.95 -0.34 -14.54
CA GLY A 62 -8.47 0.23 -13.31
C GLY A 62 -8.17 -0.64 -12.07
N LEU A 63 -9.22 -0.95 -11.30
CA LEU A 63 -9.13 -1.74 -10.06
C LEU A 63 -9.54 -3.21 -10.29
N GLU A 64 -9.15 -3.78 -11.43
CA GLU A 64 -9.38 -5.21 -11.71
C GLU A 64 -8.63 -6.11 -10.73
N ALA A 65 -9.11 -7.34 -10.54
CA ALA A 65 -8.50 -8.28 -9.60
C ALA A 65 -7.07 -8.69 -10.02
N GLY A 66 -6.81 -8.78 -11.33
CA GLY A 66 -5.52 -9.21 -11.87
C GLY A 66 -5.27 -10.73 -11.78
N MET A 67 -4.04 -11.13 -12.11
CA MET A 67 -3.55 -12.51 -12.04
C MET A 67 -3.32 -12.95 -10.58
N TRP A 68 -2.78 -12.03 -9.77
CA TRP A 68 -2.66 -12.20 -8.33
C TRP A 68 -3.67 -11.28 -7.67
N SER A 69 -4.45 -11.83 -6.74
CA SER A 69 -5.48 -11.11 -5.98
C SER A 69 -5.58 -11.75 -4.61
N ALA A 70 -5.12 -11.06 -3.57
CA ALA A 70 -5.11 -11.64 -2.22
C ALA A 70 -5.21 -10.59 -1.12
N ASP A 71 -5.99 -10.93 -0.10
CA ASP A 71 -6.06 -10.20 1.18
C ASP A 71 -5.12 -10.82 2.21
N ILE A 72 -4.36 -9.97 2.88
CA ILE A 72 -3.44 -10.31 3.95
C ILE A 72 -3.93 -9.59 5.20
N THR A 73 -4.50 -10.36 6.13
CA THR A 73 -5.07 -9.86 7.40
C THR A 73 -4.17 -10.10 8.60
N ARG A 74 -3.00 -10.72 8.39
CA ARG A 74 -2.04 -11.03 9.46
C ARG A 74 -0.66 -10.54 9.11
N ARG A 75 -0.15 -9.62 9.92
CA ARG A 75 1.26 -9.22 9.90
C ARG A 75 2.16 -10.30 10.46
N LYS A 76 3.34 -10.45 9.87
CA LYS A 76 4.43 -11.31 10.36
C LYS A 76 5.74 -10.55 10.26
N ASN A 77 6.57 -10.63 11.30
CA ASN A 77 7.88 -9.96 11.34
C ASN A 77 7.81 -8.47 10.95
N GLY A 78 6.79 -7.77 11.46
CA GLY A 78 6.59 -6.34 11.21
C GLY A 78 6.12 -5.98 9.81
N ARG A 79 5.58 -6.92 9.02
CA ARG A 79 5.10 -6.65 7.65
C ARG A 79 3.81 -7.40 7.32
N PHE A 80 3.02 -6.82 6.41
CA PHE A 80 2.01 -7.56 5.66
C PHE A 80 2.65 -8.01 4.35
N THR A 81 2.56 -9.30 4.03
CA THR A 81 3.32 -9.87 2.91
C THR A 81 2.46 -10.83 2.10
N PHE A 82 2.25 -10.49 0.82
CA PHE A 82 1.84 -11.42 -0.21
C PHE A 82 3.05 -12.27 -0.65
N THR A 83 2.83 -13.55 -0.97
CA THR A 83 3.92 -14.44 -1.41
C THR A 83 3.45 -15.34 -2.54
N ASP A 84 4.09 -15.22 -3.69
CA ASP A 84 4.05 -16.19 -4.77
C ASP A 84 5.32 -17.06 -4.71
N ARG A 85 5.17 -18.38 -4.83
CA ARG A 85 6.29 -19.34 -4.76
C ARG A 85 6.59 -20.04 -6.09
N ALA A 86 5.80 -19.77 -7.12
CA ALA A 86 5.76 -20.56 -8.35
C ALA A 86 6.31 -19.79 -9.55
N THR A 87 6.01 -18.50 -9.64
CA THR A 87 6.28 -17.65 -10.79
C THR A 87 7.77 -17.47 -11.01
N LYS A 88 8.23 -17.73 -12.23
CA LYS A 88 9.61 -17.49 -12.65
C LYS A 88 9.70 -16.14 -13.35
N LEU A 89 10.05 -15.10 -12.59
CA LEU A 89 10.31 -13.77 -13.14
C LEU A 89 11.66 -13.74 -13.87
N LYS A 90 11.71 -13.02 -14.98
CA LYS A 90 12.90 -12.83 -15.82
C LYS A 90 13.22 -11.34 -15.90
N ARG A 91 14.49 -11.03 -16.16
CA ARG A 91 14.93 -9.66 -16.41
C ARG A 91 14.10 -9.04 -17.53
N GLY A 92 13.56 -7.85 -17.29
CA GLY A 92 12.69 -7.14 -18.23
C GLY A 92 11.20 -7.44 -18.11
N ASP A 93 10.81 -8.40 -17.25
CA ASP A 93 9.40 -8.54 -16.86
C ASP A 93 8.95 -7.31 -16.05
N VAL A 94 7.69 -6.94 -16.20
CA VAL A 94 7.03 -5.87 -15.45
C VAL A 94 5.80 -6.43 -14.75
N ILE A 95 5.68 -6.16 -13.45
CA ILE A 95 4.45 -6.41 -12.70
C ILE A 95 3.69 -5.09 -12.59
N TYR A 96 2.52 -5.03 -13.20
CA TYR A 96 1.57 -3.93 -13.05
C TYR A 96 0.64 -4.27 -11.88
N PHE A 97 0.40 -3.33 -10.97
CA PHE A 97 -0.32 -3.63 -9.74
C PHE A 97 -1.04 -2.42 -9.15
N TRP A 98 -1.96 -2.72 -8.23
CA TRP A 98 -2.44 -1.77 -7.24
C TRP A 98 -2.51 -2.46 -5.88
N THR A 99 -2.45 -1.66 -4.81
CA THR A 99 -2.62 -2.16 -3.44
C THR A 99 -3.70 -1.43 -2.70
N TYR A 100 -4.27 -2.08 -1.70
CA TYR A 100 -5.23 -1.49 -0.78
C TYR A 100 -4.83 -1.77 0.67
N VAL A 101 -5.07 -0.78 1.53
CA VAL A 101 -4.86 -0.87 2.97
C VAL A 101 -6.11 -0.40 3.68
N LEU A 102 -6.62 -1.21 4.60
CA LEU A 102 -7.62 -0.79 5.58
C LEU A 102 -6.91 -0.33 6.84
N ARG A 103 -7.09 0.94 7.21
CA ARG A 103 -6.54 1.55 8.42
C ARG A 103 -7.61 2.38 9.11
N ASP A 104 -7.90 2.07 10.37
CA ASP A 104 -8.95 2.72 11.16
C ASP A 104 -10.29 2.79 10.42
N GLY A 105 -10.71 1.69 9.80
CA GLY A 105 -11.93 1.62 8.97
C GLY A 105 -11.90 2.43 7.67
N ARG A 106 -10.76 3.06 7.30
CA ARG A 106 -10.59 3.84 6.08
C ARG A 106 -9.69 3.13 5.07
N GLY A 107 -10.10 3.18 3.81
CA GLY A 107 -9.41 2.53 2.71
C GLY A 107 -8.45 3.47 1.98
N PHE A 108 -7.21 3.03 1.82
CA PHE A 108 -6.16 3.76 1.10
C PHE A 108 -5.54 2.88 0.04
N ARG A 109 -5.10 3.47 -1.08
CA ARG A 109 -4.53 2.71 -2.19
C ARG A 109 -3.20 3.26 -2.68
N GLN A 110 -2.42 2.37 -3.28
CA GLN A 110 -1.38 2.69 -4.24
C GLN A 110 -1.91 2.26 -5.60
N ASP A 111 -2.27 3.23 -6.45
CA ASP A 111 -2.79 2.99 -7.78
C ASP A 111 -1.66 3.07 -8.83
N ASN A 112 -1.84 2.43 -9.99
CA ASN A 112 -0.92 2.48 -11.14
C ASN A 112 0.53 2.10 -10.81
N GLY A 113 0.73 1.09 -9.95
CA GLY A 113 2.05 0.60 -9.59
C GLY A 113 2.70 -0.20 -10.70
N GLU A 114 4.00 -0.01 -10.88
CA GLU A 114 4.83 -0.79 -11.81
C GLU A 114 6.10 -1.25 -11.09
N PHE A 115 6.42 -2.54 -11.21
CA PHE A 115 7.66 -3.12 -10.71
C PHE A 115 8.41 -3.81 -11.86
N HIS A 116 9.62 -3.35 -12.16
CA HIS A 116 10.48 -3.92 -13.19
C HIS A 116 11.51 -4.88 -12.58
N VAL A 117 11.62 -6.08 -13.14
CA VAL A 117 12.51 -7.17 -12.70
C VAL A 117 13.92 -7.03 -13.26
#